data_AF-A0A2V7X1C5-F1
#
_entry.id   AF-A0A2V7X1C5-F1
#
_cell.length_a   1.000
_cell.length_b   1.000
_cell.length_c   1.000
_cell.angle_alpha   90.00
_cell.angle_beta   90.00
_cell.angle_gamma   90.00
#
_symmetry.space_group_name_H-M   'P 1'
#
loop_
_entity.id
_entity.type
_entity.pdbx_description
1 polymer ?
#
loop_
_entity_poly.entity_id
_entity_poly.type
_entity_poly.pdbx_seq_one_letter_code
_entity_poly.pdbx_strand_id
1 'polypeptide(L)'
;MEVDFALIGHPESWRAAADVLAVLRGPQHTPLPDDEIKDILPWIPPRAVCHVDAGSVTGAKARGLYIDSFIPPDRLESGYVHENIARVREAAAWAIRAGAKIVSLGGFSSILIEGNFDHLPARHDTVFTTGNTLTVGFIVQGIKKMCALEGLDISRSTLLIVGATGDVGSGCARCLAPMLSRVLLSARNVERLRRLAAELHADGVEVEIATDLRQFSAEADVVICAASLASPSLRLGRIASHAVVCDAGYPKNLSPRTEMPGASVFFGGLGQVTGGLRFVPDFRGILNRHPFPDVVHGCLLEGMALALEQRFEPFSQGRGSITPERVEEIETIAARHGIHLAPLYNADGPVEDGRHCRTEWSRG
;
A
#
# COMPACT_ATOMS: atom_id res chain seq x y z
N MET A 1 12.73 -25.65 -7.27
CA MET A 1 11.28 -25.37 -7.24
C MET A 1 11.08 -24.17 -8.12
N GLU A 2 10.12 -24.20 -9.03
CA GLU A 2 9.81 -23.03 -9.86
C GLU A 2 9.25 -21.91 -8.98
N VAL A 3 9.76 -20.69 -9.15
CA VAL A 3 9.36 -19.50 -8.40
C VAL A 3 8.67 -18.57 -9.39
N ASP A 4 7.34 -18.59 -9.41
CA ASP A 4 6.55 -17.74 -10.31
C ASP A 4 6.65 -16.27 -9.87
N PHE A 5 6.67 -16.01 -8.58
CA PHE A 5 6.79 -14.65 -8.06
C PHE A 5 7.66 -14.54 -6.79
N ALA A 6 8.17 -13.34 -6.51
CA ALA A 6 8.70 -12.98 -5.22
C ALA A 6 8.11 -11.66 -4.72
N LEU A 7 7.87 -11.58 -3.41
CA LEU A 7 7.30 -10.44 -2.71
C LEU A 7 8.39 -9.85 -1.82
N ILE A 8 8.83 -8.62 -2.09
CA ILE A 8 9.80 -7.94 -1.24
C ILE A 8 9.06 -7.04 -0.27
N GLY A 9 9.27 -7.23 1.03
CA GLY A 9 8.65 -6.42 2.07
C GLY A 9 9.63 -5.99 3.15
N HIS A 10 9.10 -5.33 4.18
CA HIS A 10 9.80 -4.99 5.40
C HIS A 10 8.82 -4.94 6.58
N PRO A 11 9.28 -5.07 7.83
CA PRO A 11 8.43 -4.95 9.00
C PRO A 11 7.85 -3.54 9.12
N GLU A 12 6.56 -3.45 9.44
CA GLU A 12 5.87 -2.17 9.71
C GLU A 12 6.18 -1.60 11.11
N SER A 13 6.59 -2.45 12.05
CA SER A 13 6.79 -2.12 13.45
C SER A 13 7.78 -3.08 14.10
N TRP A 14 8.34 -2.67 15.25
CA TRP A 14 9.22 -3.54 16.03
C TRP A 14 8.52 -4.82 16.48
N ARG A 15 7.22 -4.74 16.79
CA ARG A 15 6.39 -5.91 17.07
C ARG A 15 6.25 -6.84 15.86
N ALA A 16 6.14 -6.31 14.65
CA ALA A 16 6.12 -7.14 13.43
C ALA A 16 7.48 -7.84 13.22
N ALA A 17 8.58 -7.11 13.42
CA ALA A 17 9.92 -7.65 13.35
C ALA A 17 10.15 -8.77 14.39
N ALA A 18 9.70 -8.56 15.63
CA ALA A 18 9.76 -9.52 16.72
C ALA A 18 9.10 -10.85 16.35
N ASP A 19 7.87 -10.80 15.86
CA ASP A 19 7.09 -11.98 15.51
C ASP A 19 7.72 -12.73 14.32
N VAL A 20 8.25 -12.00 13.33
CA VAL A 20 8.99 -12.62 12.22
C VAL A 20 10.20 -13.39 12.76
N LEU A 21 10.98 -12.79 13.65
CA LEU A 21 12.13 -13.46 14.27
C LEU A 21 11.72 -14.64 15.16
N ALA A 22 10.60 -14.54 15.86
CA ALA A 22 10.08 -15.64 16.67
C ALA A 22 9.76 -16.88 15.82
N VAL A 23 9.08 -16.70 14.67
CA VAL A 23 8.80 -17.81 13.74
C VAL A 23 10.08 -18.38 13.15
N LEU A 24 11.02 -17.53 12.73
CA LEU A 24 12.29 -17.96 12.14
C LEU A 24 13.19 -18.72 13.14
N ARG A 25 13.15 -18.35 14.42
CA ARG A 25 13.88 -19.06 15.48
C ARG A 25 13.18 -20.36 15.86
N GLY A 26 11.85 -20.41 15.75
CA GLY A 26 11.04 -21.57 16.08
C GLY A 26 10.50 -21.54 17.50
N PRO A 27 9.42 -22.30 17.79
CA PRO A 27 8.64 -22.20 19.02
C PRO A 27 9.41 -22.59 20.30
N GLN A 28 10.55 -23.28 20.15
CA GLN A 28 11.41 -23.70 21.25
C GLN A 28 12.27 -22.56 21.82
N HIS A 29 12.34 -21.41 21.16
CA HIS A 29 13.10 -20.26 21.62
C HIS A 29 12.20 -19.19 22.26
N THR A 30 12.60 -18.69 23.42
CA THR A 30 11.94 -17.54 24.07
C THR A 30 11.95 -16.32 23.13
N PRO A 31 10.84 -15.57 23.02
CA PRO A 31 10.81 -14.30 22.29
C PRO A 31 11.95 -13.37 22.74
N LEU A 32 12.57 -12.69 21.78
CA LEU A 32 13.64 -11.74 22.08
C LEU A 32 13.04 -10.47 22.71
N PRO A 33 13.71 -9.85 23.70
CA PRO A 33 13.34 -8.53 24.18
C PRO A 33 13.39 -7.47 23.06
N ASP A 34 12.54 -6.45 23.16
CA ASP A 34 12.44 -5.38 22.15
C ASP A 34 13.79 -4.70 21.86
N ASP A 35 14.61 -4.46 22.89
CA ASP A 35 15.90 -3.81 22.73
C ASP A 35 16.92 -4.70 22.01
N GLU A 36 16.92 -6.02 22.28
CA GLU A 36 17.73 -6.97 21.52
C GLU A 36 17.31 -7.03 20.05
N ILE A 37 16.00 -6.95 19.77
CA ILE A 37 15.51 -6.93 18.38
C ILE A 37 16.02 -5.70 17.65
N LYS A 38 16.01 -4.52 18.29
CA LYS A 38 16.55 -3.28 17.71
C LYS A 38 18.03 -3.38 17.40
N ASP A 39 18.78 -4.05 18.27
CA ASP A 39 20.22 -4.23 18.09
C ASP A 39 20.54 -5.26 17.00
N ILE A 40 19.71 -6.30 16.83
CA ILE A 40 19.99 -7.43 15.92
C ILE A 40 19.44 -7.18 14.51
N LEU A 41 18.21 -6.67 14.36
CA LEU A 41 17.53 -6.55 13.07
C LEU A 41 18.37 -5.84 11.99
N PRO A 42 19.08 -4.73 12.28
CA PRO A 42 19.91 -4.04 11.29
C PRO A 42 21.12 -4.83 10.80
N TRP A 43 21.46 -5.97 11.41
CA TRP A 43 22.53 -6.87 10.94
C TRP A 43 22.02 -8.06 10.16
N ILE A 44 20.69 -8.27 10.12
CA ILE A 44 20.09 -9.36 9.36
C ILE A 44 20.06 -8.96 7.89
N PRO A 45 20.72 -9.74 7.00
CA PRO A 45 20.65 -9.48 5.56
C PRO A 45 19.29 -9.89 5.00
N PRO A 46 18.86 -9.30 3.87
CA PRO A 46 17.65 -9.71 3.17
C PRO A 46 17.64 -11.20 2.83
N ARG A 47 16.51 -11.86 3.09
CA ARG A 47 16.33 -13.30 2.82
C ARG A 47 14.86 -13.66 2.69
N ALA A 48 14.58 -14.74 1.96
CA ALA A 48 13.27 -15.37 2.02
C ALA A 48 13.01 -15.86 3.45
N VAL A 49 11.83 -15.51 3.98
CA VAL A 49 11.38 -15.95 5.30
C VAL A 49 10.29 -17.01 5.18
N CYS A 50 9.53 -17.03 4.07
CA CYS A 50 8.60 -18.11 3.78
C CYS A 50 8.35 -18.29 2.27
N HIS A 51 7.86 -19.48 1.93
CA HIS A 51 7.20 -19.78 0.67
C HIS A 51 5.75 -19.31 0.71
N VAL A 52 5.25 -18.85 -0.42
CA VAL A 52 3.88 -18.38 -0.60
C VAL A 52 3.23 -19.21 -1.70
N ASP A 53 2.14 -19.90 -1.38
CA ASP A 53 1.28 -20.55 -2.36
C ASP A 53 0.02 -19.69 -2.55
N ALA A 54 -0.18 -19.18 -3.76
CA ALA A 54 -1.37 -18.43 -4.14
C ALA A 54 -2.27 -19.31 -5.02
N GLY A 55 -3.54 -19.40 -4.66
CA GLY A 55 -4.56 -20.06 -5.46
C GLY A 55 -5.50 -19.07 -6.13
N SER A 56 -6.04 -19.47 -7.27
CA SER A 56 -7.09 -18.76 -7.99
C SER A 56 -8.41 -19.50 -7.90
N VAL A 57 -9.53 -18.76 -7.90
CA VAL A 57 -10.89 -19.34 -8.04
C VAL A 57 -11.10 -20.10 -9.36
N THR A 58 -10.24 -19.89 -10.36
CA THR A 58 -10.23 -20.65 -11.63
C THR A 58 -9.50 -21.98 -11.54
N GLY A 59 -8.82 -22.27 -10.42
CA GLY A 59 -7.97 -23.44 -10.23
C GLY A 59 -6.50 -23.23 -10.59
N ALA A 60 -6.13 -22.09 -11.18
CA ALA A 60 -4.74 -21.70 -11.37
C ALA A 60 -3.99 -21.58 -10.02
N LYS A 61 -2.69 -21.85 -10.03
CA LYS A 61 -1.82 -21.78 -8.84
C LYS A 61 -0.52 -21.11 -9.22
N ALA A 62 -0.01 -20.27 -8.33
CA ALA A 62 1.30 -19.66 -8.44
C ALA A 62 2.07 -19.90 -7.14
N ARG A 63 3.38 -20.14 -7.26
CA ARG A 63 4.26 -20.34 -6.10
C ARG A 63 5.31 -19.26 -6.05
N GLY A 64 5.57 -18.76 -4.86
CA GLY A 64 6.50 -17.67 -4.67
C GLY A 64 7.17 -17.67 -3.32
N LEU A 65 7.85 -16.56 -3.06
CA LEU A 65 8.66 -16.35 -1.87
C LEU A 65 8.33 -14.97 -1.30
N TYR A 66 8.19 -14.86 0.01
CA TYR A 66 8.24 -13.58 0.68
C TYR A 66 9.66 -13.35 1.20
N ILE A 67 10.29 -12.29 0.70
CA ILE A 67 11.64 -11.85 1.02
C ILE A 67 11.52 -10.62 1.90
N ASP A 68 11.96 -10.76 3.14
CA ASP A 68 12.04 -9.62 4.04
C ASP A 68 13.38 -8.91 3.82
N SER A 69 13.33 -7.60 3.58
CA SER A 69 14.50 -6.73 3.42
C SER A 69 15.15 -6.35 4.76
N PHE A 70 14.46 -6.63 5.87
CA PHE A 70 14.86 -6.32 7.24
C PHE A 70 15.23 -4.84 7.42
N ILE A 71 14.57 -3.94 6.69
CA ILE A 71 14.68 -2.49 6.91
C ILE A 71 14.09 -2.18 8.30
N PRO A 72 14.85 -1.58 9.21
CA PRO A 72 14.33 -1.26 10.54
C PRO A 72 13.19 -0.24 10.48
N PRO A 73 12.10 -0.43 11.27
CA PRO A 73 10.94 0.45 11.26
C PRO A 73 11.24 1.93 11.59
N ASP A 74 12.33 2.20 12.31
CA ASP A 74 12.80 3.54 12.68
C ASP A 74 13.85 4.13 11.72
N ARG A 75 14.24 3.40 10.67
CA ARG A 75 15.23 3.82 9.67
C ARG A 75 14.60 4.16 8.32
N LEU A 76 13.36 4.64 8.30
CA LEU A 76 12.67 5.03 7.06
C LEU A 76 12.93 6.49 6.63
N GLU A 77 13.68 7.24 7.44
CA GLU A 77 14.00 8.65 7.17
C GLU A 77 15.08 8.83 6.10
N SER A 78 15.20 10.05 5.56
CA SER A 78 16.11 10.35 4.45
C SER A 78 17.59 10.05 4.74
N GLY A 79 17.99 10.07 6.02
CA GLY A 79 19.36 9.73 6.45
C GLY A 79 19.78 8.29 6.14
N TYR A 80 18.82 7.36 5.98
CA TYR A 80 19.08 5.94 5.76
C TYR A 80 18.83 5.49 4.32
N VAL A 81 18.52 6.41 3.39
CA VAL A 81 18.12 6.07 2.01
C VAL A 81 19.17 5.21 1.31
N HIS A 82 20.47 5.51 1.45
CA HIS A 82 21.52 4.73 0.82
C HIS A 82 21.61 3.30 1.38
N GLU A 83 21.52 3.13 2.70
CA GLU A 83 21.48 1.82 3.36
C GLU A 83 20.27 1.01 2.89
N ASN A 84 19.09 1.64 2.88
CA ASN A 84 17.85 0.95 2.51
C ASN A 84 17.81 0.59 1.02
N ILE A 85 18.34 1.44 0.13
CA ILE A 85 18.51 1.07 -1.29
C ILE A 85 19.40 -0.17 -1.41
N ALA A 86 20.50 -0.25 -0.65
CA ALA A 86 21.36 -1.44 -0.67
C ALA A 86 20.60 -2.70 -0.22
N ARG A 87 19.82 -2.62 0.86
CA ARG A 87 18.94 -3.71 1.31
C ARG A 87 17.92 -4.15 0.26
N VAL A 88 17.26 -3.21 -0.40
CA VAL A 88 16.29 -3.54 -1.46
C VAL A 88 16.98 -4.18 -2.67
N ARG A 89 18.18 -3.71 -3.05
CA ARG A 89 18.98 -4.32 -4.12
C ARG A 89 19.43 -5.75 -3.77
N GLU A 90 19.80 -5.99 -2.52
CA GLU A 90 20.15 -7.33 -2.03
C GLU A 90 18.94 -8.27 -2.01
N ALA A 91 17.77 -7.79 -1.59
CA ALA A 91 16.51 -8.53 -1.67
C ALA A 91 16.14 -8.88 -3.12
N ALA A 92 16.28 -7.91 -4.04
CA ALA A 92 16.07 -8.12 -5.48
C ALA A 92 17.07 -9.14 -6.06
N ALA A 93 18.35 -9.05 -5.69
CA ALA A 93 19.36 -10.02 -6.10
C ALA A 93 19.05 -11.42 -5.56
N TRP A 94 18.50 -11.51 -4.36
CA TRP A 94 18.03 -12.78 -3.80
C TRP A 94 16.90 -13.36 -4.67
N ALA A 95 15.88 -12.56 -5.01
CA ALA A 95 14.75 -12.98 -5.84
C ALA A 95 15.20 -13.48 -7.23
N ILE A 96 16.12 -12.76 -7.88
CA ILE A 96 16.68 -13.14 -9.18
C ILE A 96 17.44 -14.47 -9.08
N ARG A 97 18.31 -14.64 -8.06
CA ARG A 97 19.03 -15.91 -7.86
C ARG A 97 18.09 -17.09 -7.59
N ALA A 98 16.93 -16.84 -6.99
CA ALA A 98 15.90 -17.85 -6.77
C ALA A 98 15.11 -18.19 -8.05
N GLY A 99 15.33 -17.46 -9.14
CA GLY A 99 14.65 -17.68 -10.42
C GLY A 99 13.21 -17.17 -10.44
N ALA A 100 12.90 -16.14 -9.64
CA ALA A 100 11.58 -15.53 -9.66
C ALA A 100 11.27 -14.95 -11.04
N LYS A 101 10.12 -15.26 -11.63
CA LYS A 101 9.71 -14.69 -12.94
C LYS A 101 9.27 -13.23 -12.79
N ILE A 102 8.48 -12.91 -11.76
CA ILE A 102 8.10 -11.53 -11.41
C ILE A 102 8.39 -11.21 -9.95
N VAL A 103 8.85 -9.99 -9.68
CA VAL A 103 9.09 -9.48 -8.33
C VAL A 103 8.20 -8.28 -8.08
N SER A 104 7.43 -8.32 -6.99
CA SER A 104 6.70 -7.16 -6.49
C SER A 104 7.46 -6.49 -5.35
N LEU A 105 7.57 -5.15 -5.43
CA LEU A 105 8.18 -4.31 -4.41
C LEU A 105 7.08 -3.75 -3.49
N GLY A 106 7.03 -4.23 -2.25
CA GLY A 106 6.04 -3.80 -1.25
C GLY A 106 6.49 -2.63 -0.39
N GLY A 107 5.52 -1.80 0.03
CA GLY A 107 5.72 -0.74 1.02
C GLY A 107 6.85 0.21 0.66
N PHE A 108 7.74 0.49 1.61
CA PHE A 108 8.85 1.43 1.44
C PHE A 108 9.88 1.01 0.38
N SER A 109 9.98 -0.28 0.07
CA SER A 109 10.88 -0.76 -0.98
C SER A 109 10.49 -0.23 -2.36
N SER A 110 9.19 -0.10 -2.63
CA SER A 110 8.69 0.52 -3.87
C SER A 110 9.12 1.97 -3.96
N ILE A 111 8.97 2.74 -2.87
CA ILE A 111 9.27 4.19 -2.80
C ILE A 111 10.75 4.47 -3.09
N LEU A 112 11.66 3.62 -2.59
CA LEU A 112 13.10 3.78 -2.80
C LEU A 112 13.52 3.54 -4.24
N ILE A 113 12.85 2.60 -4.91
CA ILE A 113 13.12 2.19 -6.30
C ILE A 113 12.23 2.96 -7.30
N GLU A 114 11.21 3.68 -6.83
CA GLU A 114 10.30 4.49 -7.63
C GLU A 114 11.09 5.56 -8.44
N GLY A 115 11.19 5.36 -9.76
CA GLY A 115 12.00 6.21 -10.65
C GLY A 115 13.51 5.90 -10.65
N ASN A 116 13.93 4.88 -9.90
CA ASN A 116 15.30 4.41 -9.74
C ASN A 116 15.42 2.91 -10.09
N PHE A 117 14.56 2.41 -10.98
CA PHE A 117 14.57 0.99 -11.41
C PHE A 117 15.95 0.56 -11.95
N ASP A 118 16.71 1.49 -12.53
CA ASP A 118 18.07 1.26 -13.03
C ASP A 118 19.07 0.89 -11.92
N HIS A 119 18.74 1.13 -10.66
CA HIS A 119 19.55 0.69 -9.52
C HIS A 119 19.37 -0.79 -9.20
N LEU A 120 18.36 -1.46 -9.75
CA LEU A 120 18.16 -2.89 -9.55
C LEU A 120 19.29 -3.70 -10.23
N PRO A 121 19.67 -4.86 -9.65
CA PRO A 121 20.63 -5.76 -10.27
C PRO A 121 20.20 -6.25 -11.66
N ALA A 122 21.17 -6.78 -12.42
CA ALA A 122 20.94 -7.33 -13.76
C ALA A 122 19.79 -8.36 -13.73
N ARG A 123 18.77 -8.10 -14.54
CA ARG A 123 17.43 -8.68 -14.35
C ARG A 123 17.26 -10.06 -14.99
N HIS A 124 18.14 -10.46 -15.91
CA HIS A 124 17.96 -11.66 -16.74
C HIS A 124 16.49 -11.76 -17.22
N ASP A 125 15.79 -12.84 -16.87
CA ASP A 125 14.38 -13.06 -17.24
C ASP A 125 13.39 -12.59 -16.16
N THR A 126 13.87 -12.07 -15.03
CA THR A 126 13.04 -11.58 -13.91
C THR A 126 12.52 -10.18 -14.19
N VAL A 127 11.20 -10.00 -14.21
CA VAL A 127 10.57 -8.68 -14.32
C VAL A 127 10.21 -8.12 -12.93
N PHE A 128 10.10 -6.79 -12.84
CA PHE A 128 9.78 -6.09 -11.60
C PHE A 128 8.56 -5.20 -11.79
N THR A 129 7.66 -5.24 -10.82
CA THR A 129 6.53 -4.30 -10.68
C THR A 129 6.55 -3.64 -9.30
N THR A 130 6.09 -2.39 -9.21
CA THR A 130 5.83 -1.74 -7.91
C THR A 130 4.51 -2.21 -7.29
N GLY A 131 3.58 -2.73 -8.10
CA GLY A 131 2.25 -3.09 -7.65
C GLY A 131 1.33 -1.89 -7.32
N ASN A 132 1.78 -0.68 -7.65
CA ASN A 132 1.04 0.53 -7.33
C ASN A 132 -0.26 0.65 -8.14
N THR A 133 -0.34 0.06 -9.33
CA THR A 133 -1.55 0.16 -10.16
C THR A 133 -2.72 -0.58 -9.54
N LEU A 134 -2.53 -1.82 -9.08
CA LEU A 134 -3.58 -2.53 -8.33
C LEU A 134 -3.89 -1.87 -6.97
N THR A 135 -2.87 -1.28 -6.33
CA THR A 135 -3.07 -0.49 -5.10
C THR A 135 -4.01 0.69 -5.33
N VAL A 136 -3.82 1.44 -6.42
CA VAL A 136 -4.72 2.53 -6.84
C VAL A 136 -6.14 2.00 -7.06
N GLY A 137 -6.29 0.86 -7.74
CA GLY A 137 -7.59 0.22 -7.94
C GLY A 137 -8.34 -0.01 -6.63
N PHE A 138 -7.70 -0.65 -5.64
CA PHE A 138 -8.32 -0.86 -4.34
C PHE A 138 -8.61 0.43 -3.56
N ILE A 139 -7.80 1.48 -3.71
CA ILE A 139 -8.11 2.79 -3.12
C ILE A 139 -9.38 3.38 -3.75
N VAL A 140 -9.45 3.38 -5.08
CA VAL A 140 -10.60 3.91 -5.84
C VAL A 140 -11.87 3.15 -5.50
N GLN A 141 -11.83 1.82 -5.47
CA GLN A 141 -12.96 0.98 -5.07
C GLN A 141 -13.36 1.24 -3.61
N GLY A 142 -12.38 1.36 -2.70
CA GLY A 142 -12.63 1.63 -1.28
C GLY A 142 -13.30 2.98 -1.04
N ILE A 143 -12.85 4.03 -1.73
CA ILE A 143 -13.49 5.36 -1.68
C ILE A 143 -14.93 5.30 -2.18
N LYS A 144 -15.17 4.69 -3.35
CA LYS A 144 -16.53 4.54 -3.92
C LYS A 144 -17.45 3.78 -2.96
N LYS A 145 -16.96 2.68 -2.38
CA LYS A 145 -17.70 1.87 -1.40
C LYS A 145 -18.03 2.67 -0.15
N MET A 146 -17.06 3.38 0.42
CA MET A 146 -17.27 4.16 1.63
C MET A 146 -18.21 5.35 1.39
N CYS A 147 -18.09 6.06 0.27
CA CYS A 147 -19.03 7.13 -0.09
C CYS A 147 -20.46 6.60 -0.19
N ALA A 148 -20.65 5.41 -0.78
CA ALA A 148 -21.97 4.78 -0.86
C ALA A 148 -22.52 4.38 0.53
N LEU A 149 -21.67 3.88 1.43
CA LEU A 149 -22.05 3.52 2.80
C LEU A 149 -22.46 4.75 3.63
N GLU A 150 -21.76 5.87 3.45
CA GLU A 150 -22.04 7.14 4.15
C GLU A 150 -23.11 8.00 3.47
N GLY A 151 -23.65 7.56 2.32
CA GLY A 151 -24.61 8.34 1.54
C GLY A 151 -24.03 9.64 0.95
N LEU A 152 -22.71 9.70 0.75
CA LEU A 152 -22.01 10.84 0.18
C LEU A 152 -22.11 10.83 -1.36
N ASP A 153 -22.65 11.91 -1.93
CA ASP A 153 -22.71 12.10 -3.38
C ASP A 153 -21.36 12.56 -3.93
N ILE A 154 -20.57 11.60 -4.42
CA ILE A 154 -19.21 11.82 -4.94
C ILE A 154 -19.15 12.89 -6.03
N SER A 155 -20.21 13.03 -6.85
CA SER A 155 -20.25 13.98 -7.97
C SER A 155 -20.25 15.45 -7.53
N ARG A 156 -20.66 15.70 -6.29
CA ARG A 156 -20.72 17.04 -5.69
C ARG A 156 -19.58 17.28 -4.71
N SER A 157 -18.83 16.24 -4.35
CA SER A 157 -17.79 16.27 -3.34
C SER A 157 -16.48 16.89 -3.81
N THR A 158 -15.73 17.44 -2.86
CA THR A 158 -14.35 17.91 -3.02
C THR A 158 -13.36 16.83 -2.56
N LEU A 159 -12.43 16.44 -3.44
CA LEU A 159 -11.38 15.47 -3.15
C LEU A 159 -10.08 16.17 -2.74
N LEU A 160 -9.51 15.84 -1.58
CA LEU A 160 -8.14 16.17 -1.20
C LEU A 160 -7.23 14.96 -1.35
N ILE A 161 -6.10 15.13 -2.05
CA ILE A 161 -5.04 14.12 -2.12
C ILE A 161 -3.77 14.67 -1.50
N VAL A 162 -3.34 14.06 -0.39
CA VAL A 162 -2.04 14.32 0.24
C VAL A 162 -1.03 13.31 -0.28
N GLY A 163 0.08 13.80 -0.84
CA GLY A 163 0.99 12.97 -1.62
C GLY A 163 0.62 12.87 -3.10
N ALA A 164 -0.11 13.86 -3.62
CA ALA A 164 -0.68 13.88 -4.98
C ALA A 164 0.33 13.64 -6.13
N THR A 165 1.62 13.89 -5.91
CA THR A 165 2.66 13.72 -6.93
C THR A 165 3.49 12.43 -6.77
N GLY A 166 3.13 11.56 -5.83
CA GLY A 166 3.58 10.18 -5.80
C GLY A 166 2.88 9.35 -6.87
N ASP A 167 3.41 8.17 -7.19
CA ASP A 167 2.79 7.28 -8.18
C ASP A 167 1.34 6.94 -7.83
N VAL A 168 1.09 6.41 -6.63
CA VAL A 168 -0.26 6.10 -6.12
C VAL A 168 -1.15 7.35 -6.07
N GLY A 169 -0.66 8.46 -5.51
CA GLY A 169 -1.44 9.69 -5.37
C GLY A 169 -1.90 10.28 -6.71
N SER A 170 -1.00 10.30 -7.70
CA SER A 170 -1.33 10.79 -9.06
C SER A 170 -2.24 9.81 -9.82
N GLY A 171 -2.06 8.50 -9.64
CA GLY A 171 -2.98 7.49 -10.18
C GLY A 171 -4.39 7.64 -9.61
N CYS A 172 -4.53 7.81 -8.29
CA CYS A 172 -5.82 8.10 -7.66
C CYS A 172 -6.45 9.40 -8.18
N ALA A 173 -5.66 10.46 -8.36
CA ALA A 173 -6.11 11.71 -8.97
C ALA A 173 -6.75 11.45 -10.34
N ARG A 174 -6.05 10.77 -11.25
CA ARG A 174 -6.56 10.48 -12.60
C ARG A 174 -7.82 9.63 -12.60
N CYS A 175 -7.90 8.65 -11.69
CA CYS A 175 -9.04 7.73 -11.64
C CYS A 175 -10.30 8.36 -11.01
N LEU A 176 -10.14 9.27 -10.05
CA LEU A 176 -11.26 9.83 -9.30
C LEU A 176 -11.67 11.22 -9.77
N ALA A 177 -10.72 12.07 -10.16
CA ALA A 177 -10.99 13.47 -10.50
C ALA A 177 -12.18 13.70 -11.47
N PRO A 178 -12.39 12.87 -12.52
CA PRO A 178 -13.55 13.03 -13.41
C PRO A 178 -14.91 12.81 -12.74
N MET A 179 -14.93 12.19 -11.55
CA MET A 179 -16.15 11.85 -10.80
C MET A 179 -16.47 12.86 -9.70
N LEU A 180 -15.64 13.89 -9.49
CA LEU A 180 -15.77 14.86 -8.41
C LEU A 180 -15.95 16.27 -8.94
N SER A 181 -16.52 17.16 -8.12
CA SER A 181 -16.73 18.57 -8.51
C SER A 181 -15.43 19.38 -8.47
N ARG A 182 -14.53 19.04 -7.55
CA ARG A 182 -13.30 19.78 -7.27
C ARG A 182 -12.21 18.89 -6.69
N VAL A 183 -10.96 19.17 -7.04
CA VAL A 183 -9.78 18.43 -6.56
C VAL A 183 -8.73 19.36 -5.95
N LEU A 184 -8.31 19.04 -4.74
CA LEU A 184 -7.26 19.71 -3.97
C LEU A 184 -6.03 18.80 -3.96
N LEU A 185 -4.94 19.23 -4.60
CA LEU A 185 -3.71 18.44 -4.72
C LEU A 185 -2.64 18.99 -3.78
N SER A 186 -2.20 18.15 -2.83
CA SER A 186 -1.12 18.50 -1.91
C SER A 186 0.11 17.61 -2.07
N ALA A 187 1.27 18.25 -2.26
CA ALA A 187 2.56 17.60 -2.25
C ALA A 187 3.70 18.63 -2.06
N ARG A 188 4.90 18.13 -1.77
CA ARG A 188 6.11 18.97 -1.59
C ARG A 188 6.64 19.59 -2.88
N ASN A 189 6.48 18.90 -4.02
CA ASN A 189 7.04 19.32 -5.29
C ASN A 189 5.99 20.09 -6.11
N VAL A 190 6.11 21.42 -6.09
CA VAL A 190 5.18 22.34 -6.78
C VAL A 190 5.16 22.12 -8.28
N GLU A 191 6.29 21.81 -8.90
CA GLU A 191 6.35 21.65 -10.35
C GLU A 191 5.57 20.42 -10.82
N ARG A 192 5.71 19.30 -10.09
CA ARG A 192 4.90 18.11 -10.34
C ARG A 192 3.41 18.34 -10.06
N LEU A 193 3.08 19.18 -9.06
CA LEU A 193 1.69 19.58 -8.80
C LEU A 193 1.12 20.37 -9.99
N ARG A 194 1.84 21.37 -10.50
CA ARG A 194 1.41 22.15 -11.66
C ARG A 194 1.16 21.28 -12.88
N ARG A 195 2.05 20.31 -13.14
CA ARG A 195 1.89 19.37 -14.25
C ARG A 195 0.63 18.51 -14.11
N LEU A 196 0.42 17.91 -12.93
CA LEU A 196 -0.77 17.10 -12.67
C LEU A 196 -2.05 17.95 -12.71
N ALA A 197 -2.01 19.18 -12.18
CA ALA A 197 -3.15 20.09 -12.24
C ALA A 197 -3.47 20.52 -13.67
N ALA A 198 -2.46 20.80 -14.50
CA ALA A 198 -2.67 21.14 -15.90
C ALA A 198 -3.27 19.97 -16.69
N GLU A 199 -2.84 18.74 -16.40
CA GLU A 199 -3.41 17.51 -16.96
C GLU A 199 -4.90 17.40 -16.61
N LEU A 200 -5.25 17.42 -15.31
CA LEU A 200 -6.64 17.31 -14.87
C LEU A 200 -7.52 18.49 -15.31
N HIS A 201 -6.96 19.70 -15.41
CA HIS A 201 -7.69 20.87 -15.89
C HIS A 201 -8.02 20.77 -17.38
N ALA A 202 -7.16 20.13 -18.18
CA ALA A 202 -7.45 19.84 -19.59
C ALA A 202 -8.65 18.89 -19.73
N ASP A 203 -8.89 18.04 -18.74
CA ASP A 203 -10.07 17.16 -18.64
C ASP A 203 -11.30 17.84 -18.02
N GLY A 204 -11.23 19.17 -17.79
CA GLY A 204 -12.35 19.97 -17.30
C GLY A 204 -12.54 19.96 -15.78
N VAL A 205 -11.58 19.43 -15.02
CA VAL A 205 -11.65 19.37 -13.55
C VAL A 205 -11.24 20.71 -12.92
N GLU A 206 -11.97 21.16 -11.91
CA GLU A 206 -11.54 22.27 -11.07
C GLU A 206 -10.45 21.81 -10.09
N VAL A 207 -9.24 22.38 -10.20
CA VAL A 207 -8.08 21.95 -9.42
C VAL A 207 -7.45 23.10 -8.65
N GLU A 208 -7.18 22.87 -7.37
CA GLU A 208 -6.36 23.74 -6.52
C GLU A 208 -5.11 22.99 -6.07
N ILE A 209 -3.95 23.65 -6.06
CA ILE A 209 -2.69 23.04 -5.62
C ILE A 209 -2.14 23.81 -4.43
N ALA A 210 -1.61 23.09 -3.43
CA ALA A 210 -0.90 23.71 -2.31
C ALA A 210 0.20 22.80 -1.76
N THR A 211 1.26 23.40 -1.23
CA THR A 211 2.30 22.67 -0.47
C THR A 211 1.96 22.57 1.01
N ASP A 212 0.99 23.35 1.49
CA ASP A 212 0.50 23.40 2.86
C ASP A 212 -1.02 23.24 2.87
N LEU A 213 -1.52 22.27 3.65
CA LEU A 213 -2.95 21.93 3.72
C LEU A 213 -3.82 23.09 4.22
N ARG A 214 -3.23 24.09 4.89
CA ARG A 214 -3.97 25.27 5.40
C ARG A 214 -4.30 26.30 4.33
N GLN A 215 -3.67 26.18 3.15
CA GLN A 215 -3.82 27.15 2.06
C GLN A 215 -5.07 26.88 1.21
N PHE A 216 -5.67 25.70 1.32
CA PHE A 216 -6.82 25.34 0.50
C PHE A 216 -8.05 26.18 0.82
N SER A 217 -8.75 26.59 -0.24
CA SER A 217 -9.94 27.44 -0.15
C SER A 217 -11.21 26.72 0.30
N ALA A 218 -11.24 25.38 0.24
CA ALA A 218 -12.40 24.55 0.56
C ALA A 218 -12.08 23.44 1.56
N GLU A 219 -13.12 22.96 2.24
CA GLU A 219 -13.11 21.72 2.99
C GLU A 219 -13.21 20.53 2.02
N ALA A 220 -12.54 19.43 2.36
CA ALA A 220 -12.63 18.19 1.59
C ALA A 220 -13.66 17.24 2.20
N ASP A 221 -14.51 16.65 1.35
CA ASP A 221 -15.46 15.60 1.70
C ASP A 221 -14.85 14.20 1.52
N VAL A 222 -13.87 14.10 0.62
CA VAL A 222 -13.11 12.87 0.37
C VAL A 222 -11.63 13.17 0.51
N VAL A 223 -10.90 12.36 1.26
CA VAL A 223 -9.47 12.55 1.50
C VAL A 223 -8.71 11.26 1.22
N ILE A 224 -7.61 11.37 0.47
CA ILE A 224 -6.65 10.28 0.24
C ILE A 224 -5.31 10.69 0.82
N CYS A 225 -4.81 9.93 1.79
CA CYS A 225 -3.46 10.06 2.33
C CYS A 225 -2.56 9.01 1.68
N ALA A 226 -1.73 9.44 0.72
CA ALA A 226 -0.79 8.61 -0.03
C ALA A 226 0.62 9.23 -0.03
N ALA A 227 1.00 9.88 1.07
CA ALA A 227 2.31 10.49 1.23
C ALA A 227 3.37 9.47 1.67
N SER A 228 4.56 9.56 1.09
CA SER A 228 5.74 8.82 1.53
C SER A 228 6.30 9.44 2.82
N LEU A 229 5.80 8.98 3.97
CA LEU A 229 6.23 9.41 5.30
C LEU A 229 6.96 8.29 6.02
N ALA A 230 8.02 8.64 6.75
CA ALA A 230 8.77 7.69 7.58
C ALA A 230 8.00 7.28 8.85
N SER A 231 7.06 8.12 9.30
CA SER A 231 6.25 7.88 10.49
C SER A 231 4.85 8.53 10.39
N PRO A 232 3.85 7.99 11.13
CA PRO A 232 2.50 8.54 11.17
C PRO A 232 2.46 9.93 11.81
N SER A 233 2.49 10.96 10.99
CA SER A 233 2.70 12.36 11.40
C SER A 233 1.77 13.35 10.70
N LEU A 234 1.02 12.90 9.70
CA LEU A 234 0.10 13.74 8.95
C LEU A 234 -1.05 14.18 9.85
N ARG A 235 -1.26 15.49 9.91
CA ARG A 235 -2.47 16.11 10.47
C ARG A 235 -3.21 16.75 9.33
N LEU A 236 -4.46 16.35 9.13
CA LEU A 236 -5.28 16.94 8.09
C LEU A 236 -5.62 18.39 8.45
N GLY A 237 -5.79 19.20 7.39
CA GLY A 237 -6.21 20.59 7.51
C GLY A 237 -7.73 20.69 7.67
N ARG A 238 -8.36 21.52 6.85
CA ARG A 238 -9.81 21.68 6.82
C ARG A 238 -10.45 20.50 6.08
N ILE A 239 -11.15 19.64 6.81
CA ILE A 239 -11.96 18.54 6.26
C ILE A 239 -13.38 18.68 6.78
N ALA A 240 -14.34 18.23 5.98
CA ALA A 240 -15.74 18.22 6.38
C ALA A 240 -15.96 17.26 7.56
N SER A 241 -16.93 17.55 8.42
CA SER A 241 -17.26 16.69 9.57
C SER A 241 -17.84 15.33 9.21
N HIS A 242 -18.12 15.07 7.94
CA HIS A 242 -18.65 13.81 7.40
C HIS A 242 -17.70 13.23 6.35
N ALA A 243 -16.43 13.66 6.37
CA ALA A 243 -15.48 13.31 5.34
C ALA A 243 -15.15 11.81 5.35
N VAL A 244 -15.01 11.25 4.15
CA VAL A 244 -14.46 9.91 3.93
C VAL A 244 -12.95 10.03 3.79
N VAL A 245 -12.19 9.38 4.67
CA VAL A 245 -10.73 9.46 4.73
C VAL A 245 -10.10 8.08 4.48
N CYS A 246 -9.33 7.96 3.40
CA CYS A 246 -8.54 6.79 3.05
C CYS A 246 -7.07 7.00 3.44
N ASP A 247 -6.57 6.27 4.44
CA ASP A 247 -5.13 6.21 4.74
C ASP A 247 -4.46 5.03 4.02
N ALA A 248 -3.84 5.33 2.88
CA ALA A 248 -3.12 4.37 2.04
C ALA A 248 -1.62 4.27 2.37
N GLY A 249 -1.15 4.95 3.42
CA GLY A 249 0.26 4.92 3.82
C GLY A 249 0.72 3.53 4.29
N TYR A 250 2.00 3.24 4.05
CA TYR A 250 2.73 2.15 4.70
C TYR A 250 4.17 2.60 5.05
N PRO A 251 4.46 3.01 6.30
CA PRO A 251 3.53 3.11 7.44
C PRO A 251 2.36 4.07 7.23
N LYS A 252 1.30 3.91 8.03
CA LYS A 252 0.12 4.78 7.97
C LYS A 252 0.48 6.25 8.13
N ASN A 253 -0.18 7.12 7.37
CA ASN A 253 0.17 8.53 7.30
C ASN A 253 -0.38 9.32 8.47
N LEU A 254 -1.62 9.05 8.86
CA LEU A 254 -2.34 9.84 9.85
C LEU A 254 -1.72 9.69 11.23
N SER A 255 -1.55 10.80 11.94
CA SER A 255 -1.10 10.75 13.32
C SER A 255 -2.16 10.04 14.18
N PRO A 256 -1.77 9.12 15.10
CA PRO A 256 -2.71 8.34 15.92
C PRO A 256 -3.61 9.19 16.83
N ARG A 257 -3.24 10.47 17.04
CA ARG A 257 -3.97 11.42 17.88
C ARG A 257 -4.80 12.42 17.07
N THR A 258 -5.00 12.17 15.78
CA THR A 258 -5.81 13.06 14.93
C THR A 258 -7.29 12.75 15.17
N GLU A 259 -7.93 13.51 16.06
CA GLU A 259 -9.39 13.47 16.18
C GLU A 259 -10.03 14.08 14.94
N MET A 260 -10.92 13.33 14.31
CA MET A 260 -11.72 13.79 13.16
C MET A 260 -13.19 13.43 13.43
N PRO A 261 -13.87 14.17 14.33
CA PRO A 261 -15.22 13.81 14.75
C PRO A 261 -16.17 13.76 13.56
N GLY A 262 -16.83 12.61 13.39
CA GLY A 262 -17.81 12.36 12.32
C GLY A 262 -17.21 11.95 10.97
N ALA A 263 -15.89 11.97 10.79
CA ALA A 263 -15.25 11.46 9.58
C ALA A 263 -15.13 9.93 9.63
N SER A 264 -15.37 9.28 8.50
CA SER A 264 -15.20 7.84 8.34
C SER A 264 -13.82 7.54 7.78
N VAL A 265 -12.96 6.95 8.61
CA VAL A 265 -11.57 6.64 8.26
C VAL A 265 -11.42 5.15 7.96
N PHE A 266 -10.73 4.79 6.88
CA PHE A 266 -10.35 3.41 6.57
C PHE A 266 -8.94 3.32 5.99
N PHE A 267 -8.33 2.14 6.08
CA PHE A 267 -7.04 1.85 5.47
C PHE A 267 -7.20 1.41 4.02
N GLY A 268 -6.59 2.17 3.11
CA GLY A 268 -6.70 1.93 1.66
C GLY A 268 -5.63 1.00 1.09
N GLY A 269 -5.85 0.57 -0.15
CA GLY A 269 -4.87 -0.19 -0.93
C GLY A 269 -4.75 -1.65 -0.51
N LEU A 270 -5.83 -2.24 0.03
CA LEU A 270 -5.86 -3.61 0.53
C LEU A 270 -6.83 -4.46 -0.30
N GLY A 271 -6.40 -5.65 -0.68
CA GLY A 271 -7.24 -6.64 -1.36
C GLY A 271 -7.33 -7.93 -0.55
N GLN A 272 -8.35 -8.74 -0.82
CA GLN A 272 -8.57 -10.05 -0.23
C GLN A 272 -8.50 -11.14 -1.29
N VAL A 273 -7.77 -12.21 -1.00
CA VAL A 273 -7.65 -13.39 -1.86
C VAL A 273 -8.67 -14.44 -1.45
N THR A 274 -9.53 -14.86 -2.38
CA THR A 274 -10.56 -15.89 -2.14
C THR A 274 -10.21 -17.25 -2.73
N GLY A 275 -9.20 -17.32 -3.61
CA GLY A 275 -8.69 -18.56 -4.21
C GLY A 275 -7.74 -19.36 -3.31
N GLY A 276 -7.44 -18.85 -2.11
CA GLY A 276 -6.58 -19.46 -1.11
C GLY A 276 -5.18 -18.88 -1.08
N LEU A 277 -4.66 -18.66 0.14
CA LEU A 277 -3.33 -18.13 0.41
C LEU A 277 -2.67 -18.93 1.53
N ARG A 278 -1.46 -19.43 1.29
CA ARG A 278 -0.72 -20.21 2.29
C ARG A 278 0.73 -19.76 2.38
N PHE A 279 1.22 -19.64 3.61
CA PHE A 279 2.61 -19.36 3.93
C PHE A 279 3.26 -20.60 4.54
N VAL A 280 4.50 -20.91 4.13
CA VAL A 280 5.29 -22.02 4.69
C VAL A 280 6.69 -21.53 5.05
N PRO A 281 7.08 -21.50 6.34
CA PRO A 281 6.29 -21.86 7.52
C PRO A 281 5.11 -20.89 7.75
N ASP A 282 4.23 -21.17 8.70
CA ASP A 282 3.01 -20.39 8.90
C ASP A 282 3.32 -18.97 9.41
N PHE A 283 3.15 -17.99 8.51
CA PHE A 283 3.26 -16.56 8.79
C PHE A 283 1.90 -15.84 8.74
N ARG A 284 0.78 -16.59 8.71
CA ARG A 284 -0.56 -15.99 8.75
C ARG A 284 -0.73 -15.19 10.04
N GLY A 285 -1.33 -14.01 9.95
CA GLY A 285 -1.45 -13.09 11.08
C GLY A 285 -0.14 -12.39 11.50
N ILE A 286 0.99 -12.63 10.82
CA ILE A 286 2.26 -11.93 11.06
C ILE A 286 2.61 -11.03 9.89
N LEU A 287 2.73 -11.60 8.69
CA LEU A 287 2.92 -10.83 7.44
C LEU A 287 1.59 -10.27 6.90
N ASN A 288 0.48 -10.70 7.50
CA ASN A 288 -0.90 -10.35 7.16
C ASN A 288 -1.64 -10.01 8.46
N ARG A 289 -1.25 -8.91 9.13
CA ARG A 289 -1.92 -8.41 10.34
C ARG A 289 -3.13 -7.57 9.97
N HIS A 290 -4.12 -8.23 9.41
CA HIS A 290 -5.40 -7.64 9.07
C HIS A 290 -6.50 -8.36 9.87
N PRO A 291 -7.60 -7.68 10.23
CA PRO A 291 -8.69 -8.31 10.99
C PRO A 291 -9.46 -9.36 10.19
N PHE A 292 -9.19 -9.49 8.90
CA PHE A 292 -9.82 -10.43 7.99
C PHE A 292 -8.80 -11.41 7.41
N PRO A 293 -9.21 -12.65 7.12
CA PRO A 293 -8.33 -13.64 6.52
C PRO A 293 -7.92 -13.22 5.11
N ASP A 294 -6.70 -13.59 4.74
CA ASP A 294 -6.17 -13.50 3.37
C ASP A 294 -6.22 -12.11 2.74
N VAL A 295 -6.22 -11.06 3.57
CA VAL A 295 -6.02 -9.68 3.12
C VAL A 295 -4.54 -9.43 2.86
N VAL A 296 -4.20 -8.68 1.83
CA VAL A 296 -2.81 -8.35 1.50
C VAL A 296 -2.78 -6.95 0.89
N HIS A 297 -1.66 -6.26 1.04
CA HIS A 297 -1.40 -5.01 0.33
C HIS A 297 -1.49 -5.19 -1.19
N GLY A 298 -2.17 -4.25 -1.86
CA GLY A 298 -2.35 -4.24 -3.32
C GLY A 298 -1.03 -4.35 -4.09
N CYS A 299 0.04 -3.76 -3.56
CA CYS A 299 1.35 -3.84 -4.18
C CYS A 299 1.84 -5.28 -4.30
N LEU A 300 1.74 -6.06 -3.23
CA LEU A 300 2.13 -7.48 -3.26
C LEU A 300 1.16 -8.32 -4.10
N LEU A 301 -0.14 -8.01 -4.04
CA LEU A 301 -1.17 -8.72 -4.80
C LEU A 301 -1.01 -8.59 -6.30
N GLU A 302 -0.46 -7.49 -6.81
CA GLU A 302 -0.27 -7.32 -8.26
C GLU A 302 0.69 -8.38 -8.83
N GLY A 303 1.82 -8.62 -8.17
CA GLY A 303 2.76 -9.66 -8.57
C GLY A 303 2.15 -11.06 -8.51
N MET A 304 1.29 -11.32 -7.54
CA MET A 304 0.56 -12.58 -7.42
C MET A 304 -0.49 -12.74 -8.53
N ALA A 305 -1.26 -11.68 -8.82
CA ALA A 305 -2.28 -11.67 -9.86
C ALA A 305 -1.66 -11.92 -11.25
N LEU A 306 -0.56 -11.22 -11.56
CA LEU A 306 0.19 -11.40 -12.80
C LEU A 306 0.80 -12.80 -12.92
N ALA A 307 1.31 -13.37 -11.83
CA ALA A 307 1.81 -14.74 -11.82
C ALA A 307 0.70 -15.79 -12.03
N LEU A 308 -0.48 -15.59 -11.42
CA LEU A 308 -1.65 -16.45 -11.64
C LEU A 308 -2.17 -16.36 -13.08
N GLU A 309 -2.05 -15.18 -13.71
CA GLU A 309 -2.39 -14.92 -15.11
C GLU A 309 -1.27 -15.38 -16.08
N GLN A 310 -0.12 -15.84 -15.58
CA GLN A 310 1.07 -16.16 -16.36
C GLN A 310 1.55 -15.00 -17.25
N ARG A 311 1.30 -13.76 -16.81
CA ARG A 311 1.68 -12.53 -17.52
C ARG A 311 2.83 -11.84 -16.79
N PHE A 312 4.04 -12.23 -17.14
CA PHE A 312 5.27 -11.70 -16.54
C PHE A 312 5.74 -10.43 -17.26
N GLU A 313 5.10 -9.30 -16.95
CA GLU A 313 5.48 -8.00 -17.49
C GLU A 313 5.75 -6.96 -16.39
N PRO A 314 6.55 -5.93 -16.68
CA PRO A 314 6.73 -4.78 -15.80
C PRO A 314 5.46 -3.90 -15.75
N PHE A 315 4.41 -4.37 -15.08
CA PHE A 315 3.07 -3.78 -15.15
C PHE A 315 3.00 -2.36 -14.55
N SER A 316 3.42 -2.20 -13.28
CA SER A 316 3.61 -0.87 -12.67
C SER A 316 5.08 -0.49 -12.68
N GLN A 317 5.41 0.55 -13.45
CA GLN A 317 6.73 1.16 -13.48
C GLN A 317 6.68 2.67 -13.68
N GLY A 318 7.72 3.33 -13.19
CA GLY A 318 7.86 4.77 -13.31
C GLY A 318 6.97 5.52 -12.31
N ARG A 319 7.38 6.75 -11.99
CA ARG A 319 6.64 7.60 -11.05
C ARG A 319 5.56 8.40 -11.79
N GLY A 320 4.32 8.24 -11.35
CA GLY A 320 3.18 8.99 -11.84
C GLY A 320 2.78 8.64 -13.26
N SER A 321 2.99 7.37 -13.62
CA SER A 321 2.68 6.81 -14.95
C SER A 321 1.41 5.93 -14.94
N ILE A 322 0.78 5.77 -13.78
CA ILE A 322 -0.48 5.03 -13.65
C ILE A 322 -1.61 5.77 -14.40
N THR A 323 -2.32 5.05 -15.25
CA THR A 323 -3.49 5.52 -16.01
C THR A 323 -4.75 4.75 -15.60
N PRO A 324 -5.96 5.33 -15.78
CA PRO A 324 -7.22 4.63 -15.49
C PRO A 324 -7.38 3.30 -16.23
N GLU A 325 -6.94 3.21 -17.49
CA GLU A 325 -7.06 2.00 -18.31
C GLU A 325 -6.22 0.86 -17.75
N ARG A 326 -5.00 1.17 -17.28
CA ARG A 326 -4.12 0.18 -16.63
C ARG A 326 -4.67 -0.26 -15.28
N VAL A 327 -5.36 0.62 -14.55
CA VAL A 327 -6.07 0.27 -13.31
C VAL A 327 -7.21 -0.71 -13.61
N GLU A 328 -8.06 -0.41 -14.59
CA GLU A 328 -9.15 -1.31 -15.00
C GLU A 328 -8.64 -2.68 -15.48
N GLU A 329 -7.54 -2.68 -16.25
CA GLU A 329 -6.90 -3.90 -16.75
C GLU A 329 -6.44 -4.82 -15.60
N ILE A 330 -5.72 -4.28 -14.61
CA ILE A 330 -5.22 -5.11 -13.51
C ILE A 330 -6.30 -5.52 -12.53
N GLU A 331 -7.32 -4.68 -12.32
CA GLU A 331 -8.50 -5.05 -11.54
C GLU A 331 -9.24 -6.21 -12.19
N THR A 332 -9.36 -6.21 -13.52
CA THR A 332 -9.98 -7.31 -14.27
C THR A 332 -9.18 -8.61 -14.12
N ILE A 333 -7.85 -8.54 -14.21
CA ILE A 333 -6.96 -9.70 -13.99
C ILE A 333 -7.10 -10.22 -12.56
N ALA A 334 -6.99 -9.33 -11.56
CA ALA A 334 -7.11 -9.67 -10.15
C ALA A 334 -8.47 -10.33 -9.85
N ALA A 335 -9.56 -9.74 -10.33
CA ALA A 335 -10.92 -10.23 -10.12
C ALA A 335 -11.14 -11.62 -10.75
N ARG A 336 -10.60 -11.87 -11.95
CA ARG A 336 -10.64 -13.20 -12.59
C ARG A 336 -10.03 -14.27 -11.69
N HIS A 337 -9.01 -13.90 -10.92
CA HIS A 337 -8.35 -14.82 -10.00
C HIS A 337 -8.93 -14.86 -8.59
N GLY A 338 -9.99 -14.10 -8.30
CA GLY A 338 -10.62 -14.07 -6.98
C GLY A 338 -9.92 -13.13 -6.00
N ILE A 339 -9.22 -12.13 -6.50
CA ILE A 339 -8.59 -11.07 -5.72
C ILE A 339 -9.45 -9.82 -5.87
N HIS A 340 -10.03 -9.35 -4.76
CA HIS A 340 -10.99 -8.24 -4.74
C HIS A 340 -10.64 -7.23 -3.65
N LEU A 341 -11.30 -6.07 -3.65
CA LEU A 341 -11.20 -5.12 -2.52
C LEU A 341 -11.48 -5.84 -1.20
N ALA A 342 -10.58 -5.68 -0.23
CA ALA A 342 -10.77 -6.22 1.11
C ALA A 342 -11.92 -5.52 1.85
N PRO A 343 -12.54 -6.16 2.85
CA PRO A 343 -13.44 -5.44 3.75
C PRO A 343 -12.70 -4.27 4.40
N LEU A 344 -13.37 -3.12 4.47
CA LEU A 344 -12.81 -1.87 4.96
C LEU A 344 -12.69 -1.92 6.49
N TYR A 345 -11.54 -1.48 7.00
CA TYR A 345 -11.27 -1.37 8.44
C TYR A 345 -10.26 -0.26 8.73
N ASN A 346 -10.15 0.12 9.99
CA ASN A 346 -9.16 1.07 10.51
C ASN A 346 -8.54 0.56 11.83
N ALA A 347 -7.91 1.45 12.60
CA ALA A 347 -7.30 1.09 13.88
C ALA A 347 -8.30 0.55 14.92
N ASP A 348 -9.57 0.94 14.82
CA ASP A 348 -10.65 0.55 15.74
C ASP A 348 -11.40 -0.73 15.28
N GLY A 349 -11.14 -1.21 14.07
CA GLY A 349 -11.71 -2.44 13.52
C GLY A 349 -12.48 -2.23 12.20
N PRO A 350 -13.34 -3.19 11.82
CA PRO A 350 -14.19 -3.11 10.63
C PRO A 350 -15.07 -1.85 10.61
N VAL A 351 -15.24 -1.23 9.44
CA VAL A 351 -16.01 0.03 9.30
C VAL A 351 -17.23 -0.08 8.36
N GLU A 352 -17.55 -1.27 7.86
CA GLU A 352 -18.70 -1.47 6.94
C GLU A 352 -20.03 -1.69 7.66
N ASP A 353 -19.99 -2.06 8.94
CA ASP A 353 -21.17 -2.26 9.76
C ASP A 353 -21.61 -0.90 10.32
N GLY A 354 -22.50 -0.21 9.60
CA GLY A 354 -23.03 1.15 9.83
C GLY A 354 -23.63 1.48 11.22
N ARG A 355 -22.87 1.25 12.29
CA ARG A 355 -23.07 1.77 13.63
C ARG A 355 -21.70 2.08 14.18
N HIS A 356 -21.34 3.36 14.18
CA HIS A 356 -20.41 3.85 15.20
C HIS A 356 -20.80 3.21 16.53
N CYS A 357 -19.92 2.34 17.03
CA CYS A 357 -19.86 2.02 18.44
C CYS A 357 -19.75 3.38 19.15
N ARG A 358 -20.87 3.87 19.69
CA ARG A 358 -20.84 4.88 20.73
C ARG A 358 -19.96 4.29 21.81
N THR A 359 -18.74 4.78 21.92
CA THR A 359 -17.81 4.41 22.98
C THR A 359 -18.34 4.94 24.30
N GLU A 360 -19.31 4.25 24.88
CA GLU A 360 -19.38 4.05 26.32
C GLU A 360 -18.67 2.73 26.62
N TRP A 361 -17.33 2.78 26.65
CA TRP A 361 -16.59 1.80 27.43
C TRP A 361 -16.35 2.41 28.80
N SER A 362 -17.22 1.93 29.69
CA SER A 362 -17.17 2.10 31.13
C SER A 362 -15.86 1.57 31.69
N ARG A 363 -15.42 2.23 32.76
CA ARG A 363 -14.32 1.84 33.65
C ARG A 363 -14.38 0.34 34.00
N GLY A 364 -13.23 -0.32 33.94
CA GLY A 364 -12.95 -1.64 34.48
C GLY A 364 -11.46 -1.87 34.51
#